data_AF-A0A7J8MR24-F1
#
_entry.id   AF-A0A7J8MR24-F1
#
_cell.length_a   1.000
_cell.length_b   1.000
_cell.length_c   1.000
_cell.angle_alpha   90.00
_cell.angle_beta   90.00
_cell.angle_gamma   90.00
#
_symmetry.space_group_name_H-M   'P 1'
#
loop_
_entity.id
_entity.type
_entity.pdbx_description
1 polymer ?
#
loop_
_entity_poly.entity_id
_entity_poly.type
_entity_poly.pdbx_seq_one_letter_code
_entity_poly.pdbx_strand_id
1 'polypeptide(L)'
;MMNVLSSKSCELLCNLYEFDYYFSLLVEKEFVIDVCMLVMATTFLFLAFRGIINLCSLSPFIFYLDPLLVKAARGDPVSRPPAWMMRQAGRYMAVYRKLAEKHPSFRERSETTDLIVEISLQPWEAFRPDGVIIFSDILTPLPAFGVPFDIEEVRGPVIQSPIRSEDDLKALHPIDLEKLHFVGESLKILRQEVGGHAAVLGFVGAPWTIATYIVEGGTTRTYTTIKSMCHTAPNLLRTLLSHLTKAISEYIIYQVESGAHCIQIFDSWGGQLPPDMWEQWSKPYITEVI
;
A
#
# COMPACT_ATOMS: atom_id res chain seq x y z
N MET A 1 43.84 9.08 42.11
CA MET A 1 44.06 8.79 43.54
C MET A 1 42.97 9.53 44.32
N MET A 2 42.09 8.78 45.01
CA MET A 2 41.06 9.23 45.98
C MET A 2 39.94 10.13 45.43
N ASN A 3 38.67 10.07 45.85
CA ASN A 3 37.80 9.17 46.65
C ASN A 3 36.37 9.73 46.39
N VAL A 4 35.37 8.97 45.94
CA VAL A 4 34.43 8.08 46.67
C VAL A 4 33.33 8.82 47.45
N LEU A 5 32.07 8.35 47.25
CA LEU A 5 30.77 8.55 47.95
C LEU A 5 29.86 9.66 47.35
N SER A 6 28.54 9.50 47.19
CA SER A 6 27.58 8.52 47.72
C SER A 6 26.30 8.41 46.86
N SER A 7 25.48 7.41 47.18
CA SER A 7 24.27 6.94 46.51
C SER A 7 23.02 7.83 46.63
N LYS A 8 22.07 7.57 45.71
CA LYS A 8 20.62 7.83 45.73
C LYS A 8 20.16 9.23 45.31
N SER A 9 19.51 9.33 44.14
CA SER A 9 18.04 9.38 44.05
C SER A 9 17.61 9.34 42.58
N CYS A 10 16.49 8.67 42.34
CA CYS A 10 15.68 8.78 41.13
C CYS A 10 15.28 10.24 40.86
N GLU A 11 14.84 10.49 39.62
CA GLU A 11 14.33 11.76 39.09
C GLU A 11 15.40 12.75 38.63
N LEU A 12 15.56 12.87 37.31
CA LEU A 12 15.47 14.18 36.65
C LEU A 12 15.17 14.01 35.14
N LEU A 13 13.90 14.25 34.83
CA LEU A 13 13.39 15.06 33.71
C LEU A 13 13.89 14.78 32.28
N CYS A 14 12.96 14.23 31.48
CA CYS A 14 12.86 14.43 30.04
C CYS A 14 13.04 15.92 29.68
N ASN A 15 14.12 16.24 28.95
CA ASN A 15 14.21 17.50 28.22
C ASN A 15 13.70 17.27 26.79
N LEU A 16 12.45 17.65 26.57
CA LEU A 16 11.73 17.65 25.28
C LEU A 16 12.12 18.81 24.34
N TYR A 17 13.11 19.64 24.70
CA TYR A 17 13.41 20.89 23.98
C TYR A 17 14.57 20.81 22.96
N GLU A 18 15.34 19.72 22.91
CA GLU A 18 16.39 19.55 21.88
C GLU A 18 15.91 18.83 20.61
N PHE A 19 14.70 18.23 20.65
CA PHE A 19 14.12 17.55 19.48
C PHE A 19 13.48 18.54 18.47
N ASP A 20 13.03 19.71 18.95
CA ASP A 20 12.36 20.72 18.12
C ASP A 20 13.32 21.45 17.16
N TYR A 21 14.60 21.56 17.51
CA TYR A 21 15.55 22.31 16.67
C TYR A 21 15.97 21.54 15.42
N TYR A 22 16.02 20.20 15.48
CA TYR A 22 16.27 19.37 14.30
C TYR A 22 15.04 19.23 13.40
N PHE A 23 13.84 19.34 13.96
CA PHE A 23 12.60 19.29 13.18
C PHE A 23 12.38 20.58 12.37
N SER A 24 12.76 21.75 12.92
CA SER A 24 12.57 23.03 12.24
C SER A 24 13.50 23.26 11.04
N LEU A 25 14.66 22.61 10.96
CA LEU A 25 15.58 22.77 9.82
C LEU A 25 15.24 21.88 8.61
N LEU A 26 14.31 20.93 8.75
CA LEU A 26 13.82 20.09 7.65
C LEU A 26 12.60 20.66 6.93
N VAL A 27 12.03 21.78 7.41
CA VAL A 27 10.80 22.38 6.89
C VAL A 27 11.05 23.40 5.77
N GLU A 28 12.29 23.79 5.47
CA GLU A 28 12.59 24.79 4.43
C GLU A 28 12.86 24.25 3.02
N LYS A 29 12.65 22.96 2.75
CA LYS A 29 12.66 22.44 1.37
C LYS A 29 11.51 21.46 1.14
N GLU A 30 10.55 21.88 0.32
CA GLU A 30 9.37 21.14 -0.18
C GLU A 30 9.46 19.61 -0.05
N PHE A 31 8.96 19.08 1.06
CA PHE A 31 8.60 17.67 1.21
C PHE A 31 7.30 17.62 2.03
N VAL A 32 6.18 17.42 1.34
CA VAL A 32 4.89 17.16 1.98
C VAL A 32 4.98 15.75 2.59
N ILE A 33 5.23 15.68 3.90
CA ILE A 33 5.05 14.47 4.69
C ILE A 33 3.63 14.53 5.25
N ASP A 34 2.69 13.85 4.60
CA ASP A 34 1.37 13.60 5.17
C ASP A 34 1.51 12.59 6.32
N VAL A 35 1.63 13.11 7.54
CA VAL A 35 1.37 12.35 8.77
C VAL A 35 -0.15 12.34 8.98
N CYS A 36 -0.86 11.40 8.37
CA CYS A 36 -2.26 11.15 8.71
C CYS A 36 -2.36 10.28 9.98
N MET A 37 -2.40 10.95 11.14
CA MET A 37 -2.94 10.38 12.37
C MET A 37 -4.41 10.83 12.46
N LEU A 38 -5.37 9.99 12.07
CA LEU A 38 -6.78 10.28 12.28
C LEU A 38 -7.34 9.37 13.39
N VAL A 39 -7.41 9.94 14.59
CA VAL A 39 -8.22 9.42 15.69
C VAL A 39 -9.67 9.80 15.40
N MET A 40 -10.53 8.83 15.13
CA MET A 40 -11.98 9.04 15.06
C MET A 40 -12.65 8.25 16.17
N ALA A 41 -13.10 8.98 17.19
CA ALA A 41 -14.02 8.50 18.20
C ALA A 41 -15.47 8.57 17.69
N THR A 42 -16.30 7.63 18.17
CA THR A 42 -17.78 7.62 18.22
C THR A 42 -18.58 7.46 16.91
N THR A 43 -19.15 6.28 16.65
CA THR A 43 -20.58 5.92 16.88
C THR A 43 -20.96 4.62 16.14
N PHE A 44 -21.60 3.69 16.87
CA PHE A 44 -22.21 2.40 16.51
C PHE A 44 -22.71 2.14 15.07
N LEU A 45 -22.43 0.94 14.53
CA LEU A 45 -23.45 -0.06 14.19
C LEU A 45 -22.84 -1.48 14.07
N PHE A 46 -23.39 -2.42 14.84
CA PHE A 46 -23.01 -3.83 14.96
C PHE A 46 -23.71 -4.70 13.89
N LEU A 47 -23.03 -5.74 13.41
CA LEU A 47 -23.64 -7.02 13.03
C LEU A 47 -22.58 -8.15 13.14
N ALA A 48 -22.62 -8.87 14.27
CA ALA A 48 -21.78 -10.03 14.53
C ALA A 48 -22.58 -11.32 14.31
N PHE A 49 -22.11 -12.19 13.41
CA PHE A 49 -22.62 -13.55 13.28
C PHE A 49 -22.07 -14.42 14.43
N ARG A 50 -22.98 -14.93 15.29
CA ARG A 50 -22.69 -15.94 16.31
C ARG A 50 -22.84 -17.34 15.68
N GLY A 51 -21.75 -18.09 15.58
CA GLY A 51 -21.73 -19.53 15.35
C GLY A 51 -20.90 -20.21 16.43
N ILE A 52 -21.57 -20.92 17.35
CA ILE A 52 -20.96 -21.71 18.42
C ILE A 52 -20.49 -23.04 17.81
N ILE A 53 -19.19 -23.35 17.87
CA ILE A 53 -18.69 -24.72 17.67
C ILE A 53 -17.72 -25.06 18.81
N ASN A 54 -17.99 -26.23 19.40
CA ASN A 54 -17.39 -26.82 20.60
C ASN A 54 -15.89 -27.12 20.48
N LEU A 55 -15.20 -26.94 21.61
CA LEU A 55 -13.84 -27.40 21.90
C LEU A 55 -13.77 -28.93 22.05
N CYS A 56 -12.87 -29.60 21.31
CA CYS A 56 -11.99 -30.68 21.80
C CYS A 56 -11.20 -31.36 20.66
N SER A 57 -9.91 -31.02 20.52
CA SER A 57 -8.78 -31.95 20.30
C SER A 57 -7.51 -31.15 20.00
N LEU A 58 -6.61 -31.10 20.99
CA LEU A 58 -5.37 -30.31 20.94
C LEU A 58 -4.28 -31.02 20.12
N SER A 59 -3.98 -30.47 18.94
CA SER A 59 -2.62 -30.37 18.40
C SER A 59 -2.08 -28.99 18.82
N PRO A 60 -0.76 -28.75 19.00
CA PRO A 60 -0.24 -27.41 19.24
C PRO A 60 -0.32 -26.59 17.94
N PHE A 61 -1.53 -26.33 17.47
CA PHE A 61 -1.78 -25.22 16.57
C PHE A 61 -1.43 -23.98 17.39
N ILE A 62 -0.31 -23.35 17.04
CA ILE A 62 -0.09 -21.95 17.34
C ILE A 62 -1.36 -21.25 16.83
N PHE A 63 -2.26 -20.89 17.75
CA PHE A 63 -3.28 -19.92 17.47
C PHE A 63 -2.50 -18.66 17.13
N TYR A 64 -2.33 -18.39 15.83
CA TYR A 64 -1.84 -17.10 15.36
C TYR A 64 -2.91 -16.11 15.79
N LEU A 65 -2.70 -15.54 16.98
CA LEU A 65 -3.46 -14.39 17.43
C LEU A 65 -3.33 -13.34 16.33
N ASP A 66 -4.44 -12.77 15.87
CA ASP A 66 -4.41 -11.75 14.83
C ASP A 66 -3.38 -10.66 15.20
N PRO A 67 -2.51 -10.23 14.26
CA PRO A 67 -1.54 -9.18 14.52
C PRO A 67 -2.21 -7.90 15.04
N LEU A 68 -1.45 -7.10 15.80
CA LEU A 68 -1.97 -5.89 16.44
C LEU A 68 -2.65 -4.93 15.46
N LEU A 69 -2.06 -4.76 14.27
CA LEU A 69 -2.60 -3.92 13.20
C LEU A 69 -3.95 -4.42 12.69
N VAL A 70 -4.11 -5.72 12.52
CA VAL A 70 -5.38 -6.33 12.06
C VAL A 70 -6.49 -6.07 13.06
N LYS A 71 -6.21 -6.26 14.35
CA LYS A 71 -7.15 -6.00 15.44
C LYS A 71 -7.58 -4.54 15.46
N ALA A 72 -6.62 -3.61 15.41
CA ALA A 72 -6.92 -2.19 15.36
C ALA A 72 -7.76 -1.81 14.14
N ALA A 73 -7.46 -2.36 12.96
CA ALA A 73 -8.20 -2.10 11.72
C ALA A 73 -9.65 -2.61 11.78
N ARG A 74 -9.93 -3.67 12.55
CA ARG A 74 -11.30 -4.16 12.81
C ARG A 74 -12.04 -3.38 13.91
N GLY A 75 -11.35 -2.49 14.62
CA GLY A 75 -11.89 -1.78 15.78
C GLY A 75 -11.86 -2.58 17.08
N ASP A 76 -11.11 -3.68 17.14
CA ASP A 76 -10.94 -4.46 18.36
C ASP A 76 -10.10 -3.69 19.41
N PRO A 77 -10.32 -3.91 20.72
CA PRO A 77 -9.46 -3.35 21.76
C PRO A 77 -8.01 -3.79 21.60
N VAL A 78 -7.08 -2.83 21.64
CA VAL A 78 -5.64 -3.06 21.52
C VAL A 78 -4.87 -2.48 22.69
N SER A 79 -3.72 -3.08 23.04
CA SER A 79 -2.88 -2.64 24.17
C SER A 79 -2.12 -1.35 23.90
N ARG A 80 -1.85 -1.05 22.62
CA ARG A 80 -1.27 0.19 22.12
C ARG A 80 -1.67 0.41 20.66
N PRO A 81 -1.57 1.64 20.13
CA PRO A 81 -1.71 1.87 18.69
C PRO A 81 -0.64 1.10 17.90
N PRO A 82 -1.00 0.39 16.81
CA PRO A 82 -0.03 -0.19 15.90
C PRO A 82 0.65 0.90 15.06
N ALA A 83 1.92 0.69 14.69
CA ALA A 83 2.71 1.65 13.93
C ALA A 83 3.48 0.96 12.78
N TRP A 84 3.43 1.59 11.61
CA TRP A 84 4.23 1.29 10.42
C TRP A 84 4.34 2.58 9.58
N MET A 85 5.19 2.61 8.57
CA MET A 85 5.40 3.81 7.75
C MET A 85 5.21 3.52 6.26
N MET A 86 4.47 4.39 5.57
CA MET A 86 4.46 4.35 4.10
C MET A 86 5.86 4.59 3.55
N ARG A 87 6.20 3.89 2.46
CA ARG A 87 7.57 3.88 1.88
C ARG A 87 8.66 3.42 2.88
N GLN A 88 8.30 2.56 3.84
CA GLN A 88 9.23 1.97 4.82
C GLN A 88 10.39 1.20 4.18
N ALA A 89 10.19 0.59 3.02
CA ALA A 89 11.28 0.05 2.23
C ALA A 89 11.62 1.06 1.13
N GLY A 90 12.79 1.69 1.22
CA GLY A 90 13.12 2.74 0.27
C GLY A 90 14.46 3.43 0.47
N ARG A 91 14.67 4.48 -0.34
CA ARG A 91 15.95 5.18 -0.55
C ARG A 91 16.60 5.76 0.71
N TYR A 92 15.87 5.91 1.82
CA TYR A 92 16.47 6.35 3.09
C TYR A 92 17.39 5.27 3.70
N MET A 93 17.11 3.98 3.43
CA MET A 93 17.91 2.86 3.92
C MET A 93 19.16 2.63 3.06
N ALA A 94 20.33 2.52 3.68
CA ALA A 94 21.57 2.22 2.97
C ALA A 94 21.55 0.83 2.32
N VAL A 95 20.89 -0.14 2.95
CA VAL A 95 20.74 -1.51 2.42
C VAL A 95 19.91 -1.52 1.14
N TYR A 96 18.79 -0.78 1.10
CA TYR A 96 17.99 -0.60 -0.10
C TYR A 96 18.80 0.04 -1.24
N ARG A 97 19.55 1.11 -0.96
CA ARG A 97 20.35 1.80 -1.99
C ARG A 97 21.38 0.87 -2.62
N LYS A 98 22.12 0.10 -1.81
CA LYS A 98 23.09 -0.90 -2.30
C LYS A 98 22.45 -1.99 -3.14
N LEU A 99 21.24 -2.43 -2.80
CA LEU A 99 20.49 -3.40 -3.59
C LEU A 99 20.05 -2.79 -4.92
N ALA A 100 19.52 -1.56 -4.90
CA ALA A 100 19.11 -0.85 -6.10
C ALA A 100 20.28 -0.51 -7.05
N GLU A 101 21.50 -0.34 -6.53
CA GLU A 101 22.71 -0.20 -7.37
C GLU A 101 23.03 -1.50 -8.13
N LYS A 102 22.73 -2.67 -7.56
CA LYS A 102 22.93 -3.98 -8.20
C LYS A 102 21.80 -4.33 -9.17
N HIS A 103 20.57 -3.93 -8.83
CA HIS A 103 19.35 -4.17 -9.59
C HIS A 103 18.71 -2.82 -9.97
N PRO A 104 19.26 -2.11 -10.97
CA PRO A 104 18.86 -0.73 -11.28
C PRO A 104 17.39 -0.63 -11.72
N SER A 105 16.88 -1.65 -12.42
CA SER A 105 15.49 -1.68 -12.86
C SER A 105 14.55 -1.75 -11.66
N PHE A 106 13.62 -0.79 -11.58
CA PHE A 106 12.56 -0.86 -10.56
C PHE A 106 11.68 -2.09 -10.80
N ARG A 107 11.30 -2.35 -12.06
CA ARG A 107 10.45 -3.48 -12.43
C ARG A 107 11.09 -4.81 -12.04
N GLU A 108 12.40 -4.97 -12.26
CA GLU A 108 13.14 -6.16 -11.79
C GLU A 108 12.97 -6.35 -10.28
N ARG A 109 13.14 -5.29 -9.49
CA ARG A 109 13.01 -5.36 -8.03
C ARG A 109 11.57 -5.58 -7.54
N SER A 110 10.56 -5.09 -8.27
CA SER A 110 9.14 -5.23 -7.91
C SER A 110 8.45 -6.44 -8.54
N GLU A 111 9.14 -7.19 -9.41
CA GLU A 111 8.60 -8.34 -10.15
C GLU A 111 9.44 -9.62 -10.00
N THR A 112 10.49 -9.59 -9.15
CA THR A 112 11.30 -10.76 -8.79
C THR A 112 11.05 -11.13 -7.33
N THR A 113 10.50 -12.32 -7.07
CA THR A 113 10.09 -12.78 -5.73
C THR A 113 11.15 -12.56 -4.66
N ASP A 114 12.40 -13.01 -4.88
CA ASP A 114 13.49 -12.88 -3.90
C ASP A 114 13.79 -11.41 -3.56
N LEU A 115 13.81 -10.53 -4.57
CA LEU A 115 14.07 -9.10 -4.38
C LEU A 115 12.90 -8.41 -3.65
N ILE A 116 11.66 -8.77 -4.00
CA ILE A 116 10.46 -8.25 -3.32
C ILE A 116 10.52 -8.61 -1.83
N VAL A 117 10.79 -9.87 -1.51
CA VAL A 117 10.86 -10.35 -0.13
C VAL A 117 12.00 -9.66 0.63
N GLU A 118 13.22 -9.65 0.07
CA GLU A 118 14.38 -9.02 0.69
C GLU A 118 14.10 -7.54 0.99
N ILE A 119 13.60 -6.78 0.01
CA ILE A 119 13.31 -5.35 0.18
C ILE A 119 12.21 -5.12 1.21
N SER A 120 11.14 -5.91 1.19
CA SER A 120 10.01 -5.78 2.12
C SER A 120 10.41 -6.05 3.56
N LEU A 121 11.36 -6.96 3.79
CA LEU A 121 11.83 -7.33 5.13
C LEU A 121 12.91 -6.40 5.70
N GLN A 122 13.58 -5.57 4.90
CA GLN A 122 14.56 -4.59 5.41
C GLN A 122 14.05 -3.73 6.59
N PRO A 123 12.90 -3.04 6.50
CA PRO A 123 12.36 -2.28 7.64
C PRO A 123 11.87 -3.19 8.77
N TRP A 124 11.42 -4.40 8.45
CA TRP A 124 11.02 -5.40 9.44
C TRP A 124 12.19 -5.80 10.35
N GLU A 125 13.34 -6.10 9.76
CA GLU A 125 14.55 -6.44 10.49
C GLU A 125 15.08 -5.29 11.34
N ALA A 126 15.02 -4.06 10.80
CA ALA A 126 15.58 -2.88 11.46
C ALA A 126 14.71 -2.36 12.61
N PHE A 127 13.38 -2.37 12.46
CA PHE A 127 12.49 -1.62 13.34
C PHE A 127 11.32 -2.43 13.92
N ARG A 128 11.06 -3.64 13.41
CA ARG A 128 9.91 -4.48 13.82
C ARG A 128 8.56 -3.72 13.87
N PRO A 129 8.14 -3.03 12.80
CA PRO A 129 6.84 -2.37 12.72
C PRO A 129 5.68 -3.37 12.84
N ASP A 130 4.50 -2.90 13.23
CA ASP A 130 3.29 -3.72 13.33
C ASP A 130 2.69 -4.09 11.96
N GLY A 131 3.20 -3.48 10.90
CA GLY A 131 2.81 -3.70 9.51
C GLY A 131 4.02 -3.83 8.59
N VAL A 132 4.01 -4.84 7.72
CA VAL A 132 5.00 -5.06 6.66
C VAL A 132 4.28 -5.04 5.32
N ILE A 133 4.42 -3.94 4.59
CA ILE A 133 3.85 -3.81 3.25
C ILE A 133 4.77 -4.46 2.21
N ILE A 134 4.19 -5.24 1.30
CA ILE A 134 4.91 -5.81 0.17
C ILE A 134 5.54 -4.70 -0.69
N PHE A 135 6.76 -4.92 -1.15
CA PHE A 135 7.41 -4.05 -2.13
C PHE A 135 6.87 -4.37 -3.54
N SER A 136 6.06 -3.47 -4.08
CA SER A 136 5.49 -3.59 -5.43
C SER A 136 5.19 -2.19 -5.98
N ASP A 137 4.48 -2.09 -7.10
CA ASP A 137 3.91 -0.83 -7.62
C ASP A 137 2.43 -0.98 -7.96
N ILE A 138 1.66 0.11 -7.88
CA ILE A 138 0.22 0.08 -8.20
C ILE A 138 -0.03 -0.25 -9.68
N LEU A 139 0.96 -0.04 -10.55
CA LEU A 139 0.88 -0.32 -11.99
C LEU A 139 1.32 -1.74 -12.36
N THR A 140 1.90 -2.50 -11.43
CA THR A 140 2.29 -3.90 -11.64
C THR A 140 1.22 -4.77 -12.33
N PRO A 141 -0.09 -4.67 -12.02
CA PRO A 141 -1.10 -5.50 -12.69
C PRO A 141 -1.44 -5.08 -14.12
N LEU A 142 -1.01 -3.91 -14.61
CA LEU A 142 -1.40 -3.39 -15.94
C LEU A 142 -1.17 -4.39 -17.09
N PRO A 143 0.00 -5.05 -17.22
CA PRO A 143 0.25 -6.00 -18.31
C PRO A 143 -0.58 -7.29 -18.18
N ALA A 144 -1.09 -7.58 -16.99
CA ALA A 144 -1.93 -8.75 -16.73
C ALA A 144 -3.35 -8.59 -17.29
N PHE A 145 -3.77 -7.38 -17.65
CA PHE A 145 -5.07 -7.11 -18.29
C PHE A 145 -4.95 -6.32 -19.61
N GLY A 146 -3.76 -6.30 -20.22
CA GLY A 146 -3.57 -5.82 -21.59
C GLY A 146 -3.01 -4.41 -21.73
N VAL A 147 -2.49 -3.80 -20.66
CA VAL A 147 -1.84 -2.48 -20.72
C VAL A 147 -0.34 -2.61 -20.42
N PRO A 148 0.52 -2.65 -21.45
CA PRO A 148 1.97 -2.60 -21.24
C PRO A 148 2.37 -1.27 -20.59
N PHE A 149 3.37 -1.33 -19.71
CA PHE A 149 4.04 -0.15 -19.18
C PHE A 149 5.52 -0.42 -18.94
N ASP A 150 6.29 0.65 -18.83
CA ASP A 150 7.67 0.60 -18.34
C ASP A 150 7.92 1.72 -17.33
N ILE A 151 9.05 1.68 -16.63
CA ILE A 151 9.47 2.72 -15.70
C ILE A 151 10.81 3.28 -16.18
N GLU A 152 10.79 4.49 -16.73
CA GLU A 152 12.00 5.23 -17.09
C GLU A 152 12.58 5.96 -15.88
N GLU A 153 13.91 6.00 -15.76
CA GLU A 153 14.62 6.52 -14.58
C GLU A 153 14.27 7.97 -14.23
N VAL A 154 14.06 8.83 -15.23
CA VAL A 154 13.75 10.25 -15.04
C VAL A 154 12.25 10.56 -15.15
N ARG A 155 11.55 9.91 -16.08
CA ARG A 155 10.13 10.21 -16.35
C ARG A 155 9.17 9.43 -15.45
N GLY A 156 9.64 8.35 -14.82
CA GLY A 156 8.80 7.43 -14.07
C GLY A 156 7.99 6.52 -15.01
N PRO A 157 6.77 6.13 -14.64
CA PRO A 157 5.99 5.19 -15.43
C PRO A 157 5.57 5.77 -16.78
N VAL A 158 5.69 4.95 -17.82
CA VAL A 158 5.34 5.26 -19.21
C VAL A 158 4.41 4.17 -19.74
N ILE A 159 3.21 4.56 -20.17
CA ILE A 159 2.26 3.69 -20.85
C ILE A 159 2.40 3.90 -22.35
N GLN A 160 2.81 2.88 -23.09
CA GLN A 160 3.11 3.01 -24.52
C GLN A 160 1.85 3.24 -25.36
N SER A 161 0.71 2.72 -24.92
CA SER A 161 -0.57 2.80 -25.63
C SER A 161 -1.68 3.30 -24.70
N PRO A 162 -1.78 4.62 -24.48
CA PRO A 162 -2.84 5.20 -23.65
C PRO A 162 -4.23 4.92 -24.22
N ILE A 163 -5.21 4.64 -23.36
CA ILE A 163 -6.60 4.37 -23.77
C ILE A 163 -7.36 5.69 -23.86
N ARG A 164 -7.73 6.12 -25.08
CA ARG A 164 -8.43 7.39 -25.34
C ARG A 164 -9.58 7.26 -26.34
N SER A 165 -9.82 6.07 -26.86
CA SER A 165 -10.91 5.74 -27.79
C SER A 165 -11.53 4.38 -27.47
N GLU A 166 -12.73 4.12 -28.02
CA GLU A 166 -13.40 2.82 -27.93
C GLU A 166 -12.59 1.68 -28.57
N ASP A 167 -11.78 1.98 -29.59
CA ASP A 167 -10.92 0.99 -30.23
C ASP A 167 -9.77 0.57 -29.29
N ASP A 168 -9.22 1.49 -28.49
CA ASP A 168 -8.15 1.19 -27.54
C ASP A 168 -8.61 0.23 -26.44
N LEU A 169 -9.91 0.25 -26.07
CA LEU A 169 -10.48 -0.69 -25.10
C LEU A 169 -10.37 -2.16 -25.54
N LYS A 170 -10.24 -2.43 -26.85
CA LYS A 170 -10.12 -3.79 -27.38
C LYS A 170 -8.84 -4.49 -26.95
N ALA A 171 -7.83 -3.75 -26.48
CA ALA A 171 -6.63 -4.32 -25.89
C ALA A 171 -6.86 -4.92 -24.51
N LEU A 172 -7.91 -4.49 -23.81
CA LEU A 172 -8.21 -4.95 -22.45
C LEU A 172 -8.79 -6.36 -22.46
N HIS A 173 -8.36 -7.16 -21.50
CA HIS A 173 -8.85 -8.52 -21.28
C HIS A 173 -8.96 -8.81 -19.77
N PRO A 174 -9.73 -9.83 -19.34
CA PRO A 174 -9.76 -10.23 -17.93
C PRO A 174 -8.35 -10.42 -17.37
N ILE A 175 -8.15 -10.07 -16.10
CA ILE A 175 -6.83 -10.13 -15.48
C ILE A 175 -6.31 -11.57 -15.43
N ASP A 176 -5.10 -11.75 -15.92
CA ASP A 176 -4.37 -13.02 -15.91
C ASP A 176 -3.48 -13.07 -14.67
N LEU A 177 -4.01 -13.64 -13.58
CA LEU A 177 -3.34 -13.71 -12.28
C LEU A 177 -2.05 -14.56 -12.31
N GLU A 178 -1.90 -15.47 -13.26
CA GLU A 178 -0.67 -16.28 -13.41
C GLU A 178 0.54 -15.38 -13.74
N LYS A 179 0.32 -14.27 -14.45
CA LYS A 179 1.36 -13.25 -14.68
C LYS A 179 1.77 -12.50 -13.42
N LEU A 180 1.05 -12.69 -12.31
CA LEU A 180 1.28 -12.05 -11.01
C LEU A 180 1.67 -13.07 -9.93
N HIS A 181 2.12 -14.27 -10.32
CA HIS A 181 2.57 -15.33 -9.39
C HIS A 181 3.62 -14.82 -8.38
N PHE A 182 4.57 -13.98 -8.83
CA PHE A 182 5.62 -13.42 -7.98
C PHE A 182 5.07 -12.59 -6.80
N VAL A 183 3.90 -11.95 -6.96
CA VAL A 183 3.23 -11.22 -5.87
C VAL A 183 2.70 -12.21 -4.82
N GLY A 184 2.02 -13.26 -5.28
CA GLY A 184 1.43 -14.26 -4.40
C GLY A 184 2.48 -15.06 -3.63
N GLU A 185 3.55 -15.49 -4.31
CA GLU A 185 4.69 -16.15 -3.69
C GLU A 185 5.37 -15.25 -2.65
N SER A 186 5.58 -13.98 -2.98
CA SER A 186 6.16 -13.01 -2.05
C SER A 186 5.30 -12.82 -0.81
N LEU A 187 3.98 -12.63 -0.96
CA LEU A 187 3.06 -12.49 0.17
C LEU A 187 3.07 -13.72 1.08
N LYS A 188 3.14 -14.92 0.51
CA LYS A 188 3.23 -16.18 1.26
C LYS A 188 4.51 -16.26 2.07
N ILE A 189 5.66 -15.92 1.47
CA ILE A 189 6.95 -15.91 2.16
C ILE A 189 6.93 -14.85 3.27
N LEU A 190 6.51 -13.62 2.97
CA LEU A 190 6.40 -12.54 3.96
C LEU A 190 5.52 -12.95 5.14
N ARG A 191 4.40 -13.63 4.90
CA ARG A 191 3.49 -14.13 5.93
C ARG A 191 4.18 -15.13 6.87
N GLN A 192 5.06 -15.98 6.34
CA GLN A 192 5.85 -16.92 7.12
C GLN A 192 6.94 -16.20 7.94
N GLU A 193 7.67 -15.27 7.32
CA GLU A 193 8.80 -14.55 7.92
C GLU A 193 8.39 -13.61 9.06
N VAL A 194 7.27 -12.88 8.92
CA VAL A 194 6.78 -12.00 10.01
C VAL A 194 6.03 -12.77 11.10
N GLY A 195 5.47 -13.93 10.75
CA GLY A 195 4.63 -14.73 11.62
C GLY A 195 3.47 -13.90 12.21
N GLY A 196 3.24 -14.05 13.53
CA GLY A 196 2.14 -13.39 14.23
C GLY A 196 2.51 -12.01 14.78
N HIS A 197 3.72 -11.53 14.49
CA HIS A 197 4.27 -10.33 15.11
C HIS A 197 3.90 -9.05 14.36
N ALA A 198 3.61 -9.14 13.06
CA ALA A 198 3.19 -8.02 12.24
C ALA A 198 2.16 -8.44 11.19
N ALA A 199 1.33 -7.50 10.75
CA ALA A 199 0.45 -7.71 9.63
C ALA A 199 1.21 -7.55 8.31
N VAL A 200 1.19 -8.56 7.45
CA VAL A 200 1.52 -8.41 6.03
C VAL A 200 0.44 -7.59 5.33
N LEU A 201 0.83 -6.48 4.70
CA LEU A 201 -0.06 -5.57 3.99
C LEU A 201 0.16 -5.76 2.48
N GLY A 202 -0.91 -6.12 1.77
CA GLY A 202 -0.98 -5.97 0.32
C GLY A 202 -1.51 -4.59 -0.04
N PHE A 203 -1.46 -4.24 -1.32
CA PHE A 203 -2.02 -2.97 -1.78
C PHE A 203 -2.37 -2.98 -3.27
N VAL A 204 -3.21 -2.02 -3.65
CA VAL A 204 -3.59 -1.75 -5.04
C VAL A 204 -3.78 -0.24 -5.26
N GLY A 205 -3.76 0.21 -6.51
CA GLY A 205 -4.26 1.53 -6.86
C GLY A 205 -5.78 1.52 -7.01
N ALA A 206 -6.44 2.63 -6.65
CA ALA A 206 -7.87 2.78 -6.90
C ALA A 206 -8.17 2.86 -8.41
N PRO A 207 -9.35 2.42 -8.87
CA PRO A 207 -9.71 2.45 -10.30
C PRO A 207 -9.50 3.80 -10.98
N TRP A 208 -9.89 4.90 -10.32
CA TRP A 208 -9.66 6.27 -10.83
C TRP A 208 -8.18 6.60 -11.02
N THR A 209 -7.37 6.34 -10.00
CA THR A 209 -5.93 6.60 -10.05
C THR A 209 -5.26 5.77 -11.15
N ILE A 210 -5.60 4.48 -11.28
CA ILE A 210 -5.08 3.61 -12.34
C ILE A 210 -5.54 4.08 -13.73
N ALA A 211 -6.82 4.39 -13.90
CA ALA A 211 -7.35 4.93 -15.16
C ALA A 211 -6.60 6.20 -15.58
N THR A 212 -6.21 7.05 -14.62
CA THR A 212 -5.50 8.28 -14.95
C THR A 212 -4.11 8.03 -15.49
N TYR A 213 -3.35 7.08 -14.93
CA TYR A 213 -2.06 6.67 -15.52
C TYR A 213 -2.25 6.15 -16.95
N ILE A 214 -3.25 5.30 -17.17
CA ILE A 214 -3.56 4.70 -18.47
C ILE A 214 -3.91 5.79 -19.50
N VAL A 215 -4.80 6.72 -19.15
CA VAL A 215 -5.30 7.77 -20.06
C VAL A 215 -4.23 8.82 -20.35
N GLU A 216 -3.48 9.24 -19.33
CA GLU A 216 -2.48 10.30 -19.47
C GLU A 216 -1.17 9.78 -20.08
N GLY A 217 -0.92 8.48 -19.96
CA GLY A 217 0.26 7.82 -20.49
C GLY A 217 1.44 7.76 -19.51
N GLY A 218 1.24 8.16 -18.26
CA GLY A 218 2.29 8.26 -17.24
C GLY A 218 1.95 9.27 -16.15
N THR A 219 2.98 9.76 -15.46
CA THR A 219 2.82 10.80 -14.44
C THR A 219 2.36 12.12 -15.06
N THR A 220 1.37 12.77 -14.44
CA THR A 220 0.87 14.08 -14.89
C THR A 220 0.66 15.03 -13.71
N ARG A 221 0.69 16.34 -13.98
CA ARG A 221 0.37 17.39 -13.00
C ARG A 221 -0.95 18.10 -13.28
N THR A 222 -1.47 17.98 -14.51
CA THR A 222 -2.64 18.72 -14.97
C THR A 222 -3.87 17.83 -15.11
N TYR A 223 -3.69 16.52 -15.32
CA TYR A 223 -4.78 15.55 -15.45
C TYR A 223 -5.78 15.94 -16.57
N THR A 224 -5.28 16.66 -17.58
CA THR A 224 -6.09 17.36 -18.57
C THR A 224 -6.90 16.38 -19.41
N THR A 225 -6.28 15.27 -19.83
CA THR A 225 -6.89 14.31 -20.74
C THR A 225 -8.03 13.59 -20.04
N ILE A 226 -7.78 13.02 -18.85
CA ILE A 226 -8.82 12.27 -18.14
C ILE A 226 -9.96 13.16 -17.68
N LYS A 227 -9.66 14.38 -17.19
CA LYS A 227 -10.70 15.32 -16.76
C LYS A 227 -11.55 15.79 -17.93
N SER A 228 -10.95 15.97 -19.10
CA SER A 228 -11.70 16.25 -20.32
C SER A 228 -12.61 15.07 -20.69
N MET A 229 -12.15 13.83 -20.55
CA MET A 229 -12.95 12.64 -20.85
C MET A 229 -14.18 12.50 -19.94
N CYS A 230 -14.15 13.00 -18.70
CA CYS A 230 -15.34 13.06 -17.84
C CYS A 230 -16.54 13.76 -18.50
N HIS A 231 -16.29 14.70 -19.42
CA HIS A 231 -17.32 15.45 -20.13
C HIS A 231 -17.46 15.02 -21.60
N THR A 232 -16.32 14.77 -22.26
CA THR A 232 -16.28 14.54 -23.72
C THR A 232 -16.45 13.09 -24.10
N ALA A 233 -16.09 12.15 -23.22
CA ALA A 233 -16.17 10.71 -23.46
C ALA A 233 -16.56 9.92 -22.19
N PRO A 234 -17.67 10.27 -21.53
CA PRO A 234 -18.02 9.67 -20.23
C PRO A 234 -18.28 8.17 -20.31
N ASN A 235 -18.85 7.67 -21.42
CA ASN A 235 -19.13 6.24 -21.58
C ASN A 235 -17.84 5.42 -21.67
N LEU A 236 -16.89 5.85 -22.50
CA LEU A 236 -15.55 5.27 -22.60
C LEU A 236 -14.87 5.20 -21.22
N LEU A 237 -14.90 6.31 -20.47
CA LEU A 237 -14.29 6.37 -19.14
C LEU A 237 -14.98 5.44 -18.13
N ARG A 238 -16.32 5.33 -18.16
CA ARG A 238 -17.07 4.37 -17.34
C ARG A 238 -16.72 2.93 -17.68
N THR A 239 -16.59 2.60 -18.97
CA THR A 239 -16.19 1.25 -19.42
C THR A 239 -14.79 0.90 -18.90
N LEU A 240 -13.83 1.83 -19.01
CA LEU A 240 -12.49 1.64 -18.47
C LEU A 240 -12.51 1.44 -16.95
N LEU A 241 -13.20 2.33 -16.21
CA LEU A 241 -13.26 2.25 -14.74
C LEU A 241 -13.95 0.96 -14.26
N SER A 242 -15.02 0.52 -14.93
CA SER A 242 -15.68 -0.75 -14.62
C SER A 242 -14.77 -1.95 -14.87
N HIS A 243 -14.02 -1.96 -15.98
CA HIS A 243 -13.03 -2.99 -16.25
C HIS A 243 -11.94 -3.05 -15.16
N LEU A 244 -11.37 -1.89 -14.81
CA LEU A 244 -10.34 -1.78 -13.78
C LEU A 244 -10.86 -2.20 -12.41
N THR A 245 -12.09 -1.83 -12.06
CA THR A 245 -12.76 -2.23 -10.81
C THR A 245 -12.77 -3.75 -10.69
N LYS A 246 -13.25 -4.45 -11.73
CA LYS A 246 -13.26 -5.92 -11.75
C LYS A 246 -11.86 -6.52 -11.61
N ALA A 247 -10.90 -6.05 -12.40
CA ALA A 247 -9.52 -6.55 -12.37
C ALA A 247 -8.85 -6.33 -11.00
N ILE A 248 -9.06 -5.15 -10.40
CA ILE A 248 -8.53 -4.79 -9.09
C ILE A 248 -9.19 -5.64 -7.99
N SER A 249 -10.50 -5.89 -8.04
CA SER A 249 -11.19 -6.76 -7.09
C SER A 249 -10.65 -8.20 -7.14
N GLU A 250 -10.47 -8.77 -8.34
CA GLU A 250 -9.88 -10.10 -8.51
C GLU A 250 -8.44 -10.15 -7.97
N TYR A 251 -7.66 -9.10 -8.21
CA TYR A 251 -6.29 -9.00 -7.69
C TYR A 251 -6.22 -8.83 -6.17
N ILE A 252 -7.18 -8.13 -5.56
CA ILE A 252 -7.30 -8.01 -4.10
C ILE A 252 -7.56 -9.39 -3.49
N ILE A 253 -8.53 -10.13 -4.02
CA ILE A 253 -8.86 -11.49 -3.56
C ILE A 253 -7.61 -12.36 -3.65
N TYR A 254 -6.91 -12.33 -4.78
CA TYR A 254 -5.67 -13.06 -4.98
C TYR A 254 -4.59 -12.72 -3.94
N GLN A 255 -4.37 -11.44 -3.61
CA GLN A 255 -3.42 -11.05 -2.57
C GLN A 255 -3.82 -11.56 -1.18
N VAL A 256 -5.11 -11.51 -0.84
CA VAL A 256 -5.63 -12.02 0.44
C VAL A 256 -5.45 -13.53 0.53
N GLU A 257 -5.81 -14.28 -0.52
CA GLU A 257 -5.63 -15.73 -0.61
C GLU A 257 -4.14 -16.14 -0.54
N SER A 258 -3.26 -15.26 -1.02
CA SER A 258 -1.81 -15.47 -0.99
C SER A 258 -1.14 -15.13 0.36
N GLY A 259 -1.85 -14.49 1.29
CA GLY A 259 -1.38 -14.27 2.66
C GLY A 259 -1.36 -12.82 3.15
N ALA A 260 -1.84 -11.85 2.35
CA ALA A 260 -2.08 -10.50 2.86
C ALA A 260 -3.11 -10.52 4.00
N HIS A 261 -2.84 -9.83 5.10
CA HIS A 261 -3.81 -9.66 6.20
C HIS A 261 -4.77 -8.50 5.94
N CYS A 262 -4.23 -7.43 5.36
CA CYS A 262 -4.93 -6.20 5.05
C CYS A 262 -4.53 -5.72 3.67
N ILE A 263 -5.43 -5.02 3.00
CA ILE A 263 -5.22 -4.43 1.69
C ILE A 263 -5.39 -2.93 1.82
N GLN A 264 -4.40 -2.17 1.37
CA GLN A 264 -4.50 -0.72 1.24
C GLN A 264 -4.85 -0.33 -0.21
N ILE A 265 -5.90 0.47 -0.38
CA ILE A 265 -6.28 1.02 -1.69
C ILE A 265 -5.74 2.45 -1.79
N PHE A 266 -4.88 2.71 -2.77
CA PHE A 266 -4.29 4.01 -3.02
C PHE A 266 -5.10 4.79 -4.07
N ASP A 267 -5.98 5.69 -3.63
CA ASP A 267 -6.61 6.69 -4.50
C ASP A 267 -5.82 8.01 -4.54
N SER A 268 -4.52 7.90 -4.85
CA SER A 268 -3.57 9.00 -4.78
C SER A 268 -3.99 10.23 -5.59
N TRP A 269 -4.72 10.03 -6.70
CA TRP A 269 -5.14 11.11 -7.60
C TRP A 269 -6.64 11.45 -7.46
N GLY A 270 -7.35 10.82 -6.51
CA GLY A 270 -8.73 11.17 -6.18
C GLY A 270 -8.86 12.62 -5.68
N GLY A 271 -7.87 13.12 -4.93
CA GLY A 271 -7.84 14.50 -4.43
C GLY A 271 -7.68 15.58 -5.52
N GLN A 272 -7.51 15.18 -6.78
CA GLN A 272 -7.47 16.10 -7.93
C GLN A 272 -8.86 16.39 -8.48
N LEU A 273 -9.89 15.68 -8.02
CA LEU A 273 -11.28 15.88 -8.39
C LEU A 273 -11.98 16.78 -7.36
N PRO A 274 -12.82 17.72 -7.82
CA PRO A 274 -13.83 18.34 -6.97
C PRO A 274 -14.74 17.27 -6.32
N PRO A 275 -15.34 17.53 -5.14
CA PRO A 275 -16.11 16.52 -4.40
C PRO A 275 -17.21 15.82 -5.22
N ASP A 276 -17.97 16.57 -6.01
CA ASP A 276 -19.03 16.04 -6.89
C ASP A 276 -18.48 15.10 -7.97
N MET A 277 -17.31 15.44 -8.55
CA MET A 277 -16.65 14.57 -9.51
C MET A 277 -16.05 13.34 -8.85
N TRP A 278 -15.50 13.45 -7.63
CA TRP A 278 -14.98 12.29 -6.90
C TRP A 278 -16.09 11.29 -6.54
N GLU A 279 -17.24 11.80 -6.09
CA GLU A 279 -18.46 11.01 -5.84
C GLU A 279 -18.98 10.32 -7.11
N GLN A 280 -18.69 10.85 -8.29
CA GLN A 280 -19.12 10.27 -9.56
C GLN A 280 -18.09 9.30 -10.19
N TRP A 281 -16.80 9.63 -10.11
CA TRP A 281 -15.74 9.02 -10.92
C TRP A 281 -14.75 8.17 -10.14
N SER A 282 -14.66 8.31 -8.81
CA SER A 282 -13.76 7.49 -7.99
C SER A 282 -14.52 6.66 -6.95
N LYS A 283 -15.29 7.32 -6.07
CA LYS A 283 -15.95 6.66 -4.94
C LYS A 283 -16.81 5.45 -5.30
N PRO A 284 -17.66 5.48 -6.36
CA PRO A 284 -18.52 4.33 -6.65
C PRO A 284 -17.73 3.08 -6.95
N TYR A 285 -16.60 3.22 -7.67
CA TYR A 285 -15.73 2.13 -8.05
C TYR A 285 -14.91 1.62 -6.86
N ILE A 286 -14.44 2.51 -5.97
CA ILE A 286 -13.83 2.09 -4.70
C ILE A 286 -14.84 1.32 -3.84
N THR A 287 -16.08 1.78 -3.80
CA THR A 287 -17.16 1.13 -3.04
C THR A 287 -17.51 -0.24 -3.61
N GLU A 288 -17.45 -0.42 -4.92
CA GLU A 288 -17.66 -1.73 -5.58
C GLU A 288 -16.49 -2.69 -5.35
N VAL A 289 -15.27 -2.17 -5.16
CA VAL A 289 -14.10 -2.99 -4.80
C VAL A 289 -14.19 -3.55 -3.36
N ILE A 290 -14.78 -2.78 -2.43
CA ILE A 290 -14.91 -3.13 -1.01
C ILE A 290 -16.04 -4.14 -0.78
#